data_AF-A0A9D6WGM3-F1
#
_entry.id   AF-A0A9D6WGM3-F1
#
_cell.length_a   1.000
_cell.length_b   1.000
_cell.length_c   1.000
_cell.angle_alpha   90.00
_cell.angle_beta   90.00
_cell.angle_gamma   90.00
#
_symmetry.space_group_name_H-M   'P 1'
#
loop_
_entity.id
_entity.type
_entity.pdbx_description
1 polymer ?
#
loop_
_entity_poly.entity_id
_entity_poly.type
_entity_poly.pdbx_seq_one_letter_code
_entity_poly.pdbx_strand_id
1 'polypeptide(L)'
;MRELSKGSYCLHRAMPDWGTGLVKTVNEQQVVVFFEHGGTRPIARGYVGSMLRVVSADEVTTELRATLERGEQKPPRGAKSAAAAKRCKACYKPLENSMYAEKRNWKSCPQCSAQNGEFHVFYEYPRAFATTETKSAAKGSKGLCNACRGGERALTEARLCGTLG
;
A
#
# COMPACT_ATOMS: atom_id res chain seq x y z
N MET A 1 2.99 38.16 7.35
CA MET A 1 2.91 36.74 6.95
C MET A 1 2.87 35.90 8.22
N ARG A 2 1.94 34.96 8.37
CA ARG A 2 1.98 34.02 9.51
C ARG A 2 3.18 33.10 9.34
N GLU A 3 4.03 33.01 10.36
CA GLU A 3 5.21 32.15 10.35
C GLU A 3 4.78 30.69 10.53
N LEU A 4 5.38 29.78 9.76
CA LEU A 4 5.13 28.34 9.89
C LEU A 4 5.89 27.81 11.10
N SER A 5 5.14 27.38 12.11
CA SER A 5 5.67 26.71 13.29
C SER A 5 5.22 25.24 13.30
N LYS A 6 5.87 24.42 14.14
CA LYS A 6 5.41 23.05 14.41
C LYS A 6 3.95 23.09 14.86
N GLY A 7 3.10 22.25 14.26
CA GLY A 7 1.66 22.22 14.51
C GLY A 7 0.83 23.12 13.60
N SER A 8 1.47 23.97 12.78
CA SER A 8 0.77 24.77 11.78
C SER A 8 0.21 23.89 10.65
N TYR A 9 -0.93 24.31 10.10
CA TYR A 9 -1.53 23.70 8.92
C TYR A 9 -1.15 24.49 7.66
N CYS A 10 -0.95 23.79 6.55
CA CYS A 10 -0.62 24.43 5.29
C CYS A 10 -1.14 23.65 4.07
N LEU A 11 -1.23 24.33 2.94
CA LEU A 11 -1.48 23.72 1.64
C LEU A 11 -0.27 23.90 0.74
N HIS A 12 -0.01 22.92 -0.13
CA HIS A 12 1.00 23.04 -1.15
C HIS A 12 0.44 23.82 -2.36
N ARG A 13 1.03 24.97 -2.68
CA ARG A 13 0.57 25.87 -3.75
C ARG A 13 0.65 25.23 -5.15
N ALA A 14 1.70 24.44 -5.40
CA ALA A 14 1.91 23.82 -6.70
C ALA A 14 1.34 22.39 -6.81
N MET A 15 0.89 21.81 -5.69
CA MET A 15 0.40 20.41 -5.63
C MET A 15 -0.91 20.37 -4.84
N PRO A 16 -2.02 20.87 -5.41
CA PRO A 16 -3.29 20.94 -4.70
C PRO A 16 -3.81 19.56 -4.27
N ASP A 17 -3.52 18.52 -5.06
CA ASP A 17 -3.91 17.12 -4.78
C ASP A 17 -3.26 16.53 -3.53
N TRP A 18 -2.26 17.19 -2.96
CA TRP A 18 -1.64 16.75 -1.70
C TRP A 18 -2.52 17.01 -0.48
N GLY A 19 -3.54 17.87 -0.63
CA GLY A 19 -4.45 18.23 0.45
C GLY A 19 -3.76 19.02 1.55
N THR A 20 -4.36 19.00 2.73
CA THR A 20 -3.85 19.76 3.88
C THR A 20 -2.65 19.06 4.50
N GLY A 21 -1.62 19.83 4.82
CA GLY A 21 -0.42 19.38 5.50
C GLY A 21 -0.33 19.91 6.92
N LEU A 22 0.27 19.11 7.80
CA LEU A 22 0.63 19.47 9.16
C LEU A 22 2.15 19.58 9.27
N VAL A 23 2.64 20.72 9.74
CA VAL A 23 4.06 20.93 10.01
C VAL A 23 4.49 20.08 11.19
N LYS A 24 5.33 19.08 10.92
CA LYS A 24 5.87 18.17 11.94
C LYS A 24 7.15 18.70 12.56
N THR A 25 7.99 19.35 11.78
CA THR A 25 9.29 19.86 12.23
C THR A 25 9.66 21.12 11.46
N VAL A 26 10.26 22.08 12.16
CA VAL A 26 10.86 23.27 11.59
C VAL A 26 12.28 23.34 12.11
N ASN A 27 13.25 23.42 11.21
CA ASN A 27 14.65 23.68 11.55
C ASN A 27 15.22 24.79 10.65
N GLU A 28 16.50 25.08 10.79
CA GLU A 28 17.15 26.18 10.06
C GLU A 28 17.18 25.97 8.54
N GLN A 29 17.21 24.71 8.08
CA GLN A 29 17.36 24.35 6.67
C GLN A 29 16.03 24.09 5.98
N GLN A 30 15.06 23.52 6.70
CA GLN A 30 13.82 23.01 6.11
C GLN A 30 12.65 22.95 7.09
N VAL A 31 11.46 22.93 6.49
CA VAL A 31 10.18 22.65 7.14
C VAL A 31 9.71 21.28 6.65
N VAL A 32 9.46 20.37 7.58
CA VAL A 32 8.94 19.03 7.28
C VAL A 32 7.44 19.03 7.49
N VAL A 33 6.70 18.73 6.43
CA VAL A 33 5.23 18.71 6.42
C VAL A 33 4.74 17.30 6.13
N PHE A 34 3.77 16.82 6.89
CA PHE A 34 3.02 15.60 6.60
C PHE A 34 1.70 15.97 5.95
N PHE A 35 1.47 15.52 4.71
CA PHE A 35 0.27 15.83 3.94
C PHE A 35 -0.78 14.73 4.01
N GLU A 36 -2.04 15.11 3.82
CA GLU A 36 -3.21 14.23 3.81
C GLU A 36 -3.08 13.03 2.87
N HIS A 37 -2.40 13.20 1.73
CA HIS A 37 -2.12 12.11 0.80
C HIS A 37 -1.19 11.01 1.36
N GLY A 38 -0.76 11.12 2.62
CA GLY A 38 0.02 10.12 3.34
C GLY A 38 1.53 10.26 3.19
N GLY A 39 2.03 11.39 2.67
CA GLY A 39 3.45 11.63 2.46
C GLY A 39 4.04 12.71 3.36
N THR A 40 5.23 12.44 3.89
CA THR A 40 6.08 13.47 4.50
C THR A 40 6.98 14.12 3.44
N ARG A 41 7.08 15.46 3.47
CA ARG A 41 7.87 16.24 2.52
C ARG A 41 8.73 17.28 3.24
N PRO A 42 10.06 17.22 3.06
CA PRO A 42 10.93 18.33 3.44
C PRO A 42 10.83 19.45 2.40
N ILE A 43 10.54 20.66 2.86
CA ILE A 43 10.52 21.88 2.05
C ILE A 43 11.64 22.77 2.55
N ALA A 44 12.63 23.08 1.71
CA ALA A 44 13.73 23.94 2.12
C ALA A 44 13.23 25.34 2.47
N ARG A 45 13.82 25.95 3.50
CA ARG A 45 13.29 27.16 4.15
C ARG A 45 13.08 28.33 3.19
N GLY A 46 13.97 28.48 2.20
CA GLY A 46 13.87 29.49 1.14
C GLY A 46 12.66 29.34 0.21
N TYR A 47 12.08 28.14 0.09
CA TYR A 47 10.92 27.88 -0.77
C TYR A 47 9.60 27.85 -0.02
N VAL A 48 9.61 27.96 1.30
CA VAL A 48 8.40 27.84 2.13
C VAL A 48 7.34 28.87 1.74
N GLY A 49 7.71 30.15 1.54
CA GLY A 49 6.76 31.19 1.16
C GLY A 49 6.16 31.00 -0.23
N SER A 50 6.93 30.43 -1.16
CA SER A 50 6.50 30.15 -2.53
C SER A 50 5.73 28.84 -2.69
N MET A 51 5.99 27.84 -1.84
CA MET A 51 5.41 26.50 -1.95
C MET A 51 4.27 26.26 -0.98
N LEU A 52 4.24 26.92 0.17
CA LEU A 52 3.25 26.67 1.20
C LEU A 52 2.34 27.89 1.41
N ARG A 53 1.05 27.62 1.61
CA ARG A 53 0.07 28.58 2.11
C ARG A 53 -0.33 28.15 3.50
N VAL A 54 -0.15 29.01 4.50
CA VAL A 54 -0.63 28.74 5.86
C VAL A 54 -2.15 28.74 5.87
N VAL A 55 -2.73 27.76 6.55
CA VAL A 55 -4.18 27.59 6.74
C VAL A 55 -4.47 27.72 8.23
N SER A 56 -5.56 28.39 8.58
CA SER A 56 -5.98 28.46 9.99
C SER A 56 -6.44 27.09 10.49
N ALA A 57 -6.29 26.81 11.78
CA ALA A 57 -6.79 25.56 12.33
C ALA A 57 -8.30 25.44 12.05
N ASP A 58 -9.06 26.52 12.17
CA ASP A 58 -10.52 26.57 11.99
C ASP A 58 -11.00 26.14 10.59
N GLU A 59 -10.15 26.27 9.57
CA GLU A 59 -10.41 25.79 8.20
C GLU A 59 -10.21 24.27 8.06
N VAL A 60 -9.61 23.60 9.06
CA VAL A 60 -9.30 22.16 9.04
C VAL A 60 -10.28 21.42 9.94
N THR A 61 -11.01 20.43 9.38
CA THR A 61 -11.98 19.62 10.13
C THR A 61 -11.32 18.82 11.25
N THR A 62 -12.03 18.56 12.34
CA THR A 62 -11.52 17.78 13.49
C THR A 62 -11.02 16.40 13.08
N GLU A 63 -11.66 15.76 12.10
CA GLU A 63 -11.27 14.44 11.57
C GLU A 63 -9.94 14.50 10.82
N LEU A 64 -9.76 15.55 10.01
CA LEU A 64 -8.53 15.79 9.27
C LEU A 64 -7.39 16.16 10.21
N ARG A 65 -7.64 17.00 11.22
CA ARG A 65 -6.66 17.30 12.29
C ARG A 65 -6.22 16.01 12.99
N ALA A 66 -7.17 15.20 13.45
CA ALA A 66 -6.88 13.92 14.09
C ALA A 66 -6.07 12.97 13.19
N THR A 67 -6.36 12.97 11.88
CA THR A 67 -5.62 12.16 10.90
C THR A 67 -4.18 12.65 10.72
N LEU A 68 -3.99 13.95 10.54
CA LEU A 68 -2.67 14.54 10.35
C LEU A 68 -1.81 14.45 11.62
N GLU A 69 -2.41 14.62 12.80
CA GLU A 69 -1.74 14.52 14.10
C GLU A 69 -1.23 13.10 14.36
N ARG A 70 -2.03 12.07 14.03
CA ARG A 70 -1.59 10.65 14.05
C ARG A 70 -0.35 10.42 13.19
N GLY A 71 -0.17 11.21 12.12
CA GLY A 71 1.00 11.16 11.23
C GLY A 71 1.13 9.82 10.49
N GLU A 72 2.29 9.59 9.86
CA GLU A 72 2.69 8.24 9.47
C GLU A 72 2.76 7.39 10.74
N GLN A 73 1.75 6.54 10.97
CA GLN A 73 1.88 5.46 11.93
C GLN A 73 3.02 4.57 11.44
N LYS A 74 4.21 4.76 12.03
CA LYS A 74 5.30 3.78 11.90
C LYS A 74 4.68 2.44 12.29
N PRO A 75 4.70 1.42 11.41
CA PRO A 75 4.23 0.10 11.80
C PRO A 75 4.97 -0.31 13.07
N PRO A 76 4.31 -1.04 13.99
CA PRO A 76 4.89 -1.41 15.27
C PRO A 76 6.29 -1.99 15.05
N ARG A 77 7.28 -1.56 15.84
CA ARG A 77 8.65 -2.09 15.75
C ARG A 77 8.57 -3.61 15.92
N GLY A 78 8.88 -4.36 14.87
CA GLY A 78 8.75 -5.83 14.83
C GLY A 78 7.69 -6.37 13.87
N ALA A 79 6.79 -5.53 13.34
CA ALA A 79 6.12 -5.85 12.09
C ALA A 79 7.18 -5.76 10.99
N LYS A 80 7.69 -6.90 10.55
CA LYS A 80 8.41 -7.01 9.28
C LYS A 80 7.61 -6.19 8.29
N SER A 81 8.20 -5.14 7.73
CA SER A 81 7.61 -4.40 6.62
C SER A 81 7.09 -5.46 5.65
N ALA A 82 5.77 -5.56 5.49
CA ALA A 82 5.22 -6.23 4.33
C ALA A 82 5.80 -5.43 3.17
N ALA A 83 6.88 -5.94 2.57
CA ALA A 83 7.58 -5.32 1.47
C ALA A 83 6.49 -4.92 0.49
N ALA A 84 6.33 -3.61 0.25
CA ALA A 84 5.18 -2.99 -0.41
C ALA A 84 4.50 -3.99 -1.35
N ALA A 85 3.41 -4.60 -0.88
CA ALA A 85 2.87 -5.78 -1.52
C ALA A 85 2.57 -5.45 -2.97
N LYS A 86 3.33 -6.08 -3.89
CA LYS A 86 3.21 -5.81 -5.33
C LYS A 86 1.75 -6.02 -5.72
N ARG A 87 1.20 -5.08 -6.50
CA ARG A 87 -0.21 -5.10 -6.92
C ARG A 87 -0.32 -5.65 -8.33
N CYS A 88 -1.40 -6.39 -8.58
CA CYS A 88 -1.74 -6.86 -9.92
C CYS A 88 -2.07 -5.68 -10.84
N LYS A 89 -1.47 -5.61 -12.02
CA LYS A 89 -1.73 -4.56 -13.01
C LYS A 89 -3.13 -4.62 -13.64
N ALA A 90 -3.80 -5.77 -13.59
CA ALA A 90 -5.14 -5.94 -14.16
C ALA A 90 -6.27 -5.61 -13.17
N CYS A 91 -6.18 -6.06 -11.92
CA CYS A 91 -7.25 -5.88 -10.93
C CYS A 91 -6.87 -5.00 -9.73
N TYR A 92 -5.63 -4.51 -9.68
CA TYR A 92 -5.08 -3.62 -8.64
C TYR A 92 -5.10 -4.17 -7.20
N LYS A 93 -5.45 -5.44 -7.01
CA LYS A 93 -5.40 -6.13 -5.72
C LYS A 93 -4.00 -6.66 -5.41
N PRO A 94 -3.63 -6.87 -4.12
CA PRO A 94 -2.32 -7.39 -3.73
C PRO A 94 -2.04 -8.79 -4.32
N LEU A 95 -0.83 -9.00 -4.86
CA LEU A 95 -0.41 -10.29 -5.44
C LEU A 95 -0.26 -11.40 -4.39
N GLU A 96 -0.01 -11.03 -3.13
CA GLU A 96 0.04 -11.94 -1.99
C GLU A 96 -1.33 -12.49 -1.56
N ASN A 97 -2.43 -11.93 -2.10
CA ASN A 97 -3.78 -12.40 -1.80
C ASN A 97 -4.20 -13.47 -2.81
N SER A 98 -4.52 -14.67 -2.31
CA SER A 98 -5.21 -15.69 -3.10
C SER A 98 -6.65 -15.26 -3.37
N MET A 99 -7.10 -15.42 -4.62
CA MET A 99 -8.45 -15.10 -5.04
C MET A 99 -8.99 -16.11 -6.05
N TYR A 100 -10.32 -16.17 -6.16
CA TYR A 100 -11.01 -16.94 -7.18
C TYR A 100 -11.40 -16.03 -8.35
N ALA A 101 -11.34 -16.57 -9.57
CA ALA A 101 -11.98 -15.95 -10.73
C ALA A 101 -13.51 -16.12 -10.64
N GLU A 102 -14.25 -15.35 -11.43
CA GLU A 102 -15.72 -15.16 -11.33
C GLU A 102 -16.52 -16.48 -11.31
N LYS A 103 -16.06 -17.52 -12.02
CA LYS A 103 -16.69 -18.85 -12.07
C LYS A 103 -16.17 -19.86 -11.05
N ARG A 104 -15.29 -19.45 -10.11
CA ARG A 104 -14.59 -20.30 -9.11
C ARG A 104 -13.80 -21.51 -9.64
N ASN A 105 -13.78 -21.73 -10.97
CA ASN A 105 -12.99 -22.75 -11.64
C ASN A 105 -11.49 -22.43 -11.68
N TRP A 106 -11.10 -21.21 -11.33
CA TRP A 106 -9.71 -20.77 -11.30
C TRP A 106 -9.42 -20.09 -9.98
N LYS A 107 -8.27 -20.41 -9.39
CA LYS A 107 -7.79 -19.81 -8.15
C LYS A 107 -6.36 -19.33 -8.32
N SER A 108 -6.05 -18.15 -7.78
CA SER A 108 -4.70 -17.60 -7.82
C SER A 108 -3.83 -18.17 -6.70
N CYS A 109 -2.59 -18.52 -7.07
CA CYS A 109 -1.55 -18.87 -6.11
C CYS A 109 -0.81 -17.59 -5.69
N PRO A 110 -0.80 -17.21 -4.41
CA PRO A 110 -0.17 -15.97 -3.96
C PRO A 110 1.36 -16.01 -4.12
N GLN A 111 1.99 -17.18 -3.98
CA GLN A 111 3.43 -17.34 -4.20
C GLN A 111 3.81 -17.17 -5.67
N CYS A 112 3.10 -17.84 -6.60
CA CYS A 112 3.35 -17.65 -8.04
C CYS A 112 3.04 -16.22 -8.48
N SER A 113 1.99 -15.62 -7.92
CA SER A 113 1.63 -14.22 -8.20
C SER A 113 2.70 -13.26 -7.69
N ALA A 114 3.23 -13.47 -6.49
CA ALA A 114 4.33 -12.67 -5.94
C ALA A 114 5.64 -12.83 -6.73
N GLN A 115 5.95 -14.05 -7.19
CA GLN A 115 7.10 -14.31 -8.07
C GLN A 115 6.94 -13.65 -9.44
N ASN A 116 5.74 -13.72 -10.02
CA ASN A 116 5.43 -13.04 -11.27
C ASN A 116 5.52 -11.51 -11.13
N GLY A 117 5.12 -10.96 -9.98
CA GLY A 117 5.34 -9.56 -9.62
C GLY A 117 4.48 -8.53 -10.34
N GLU A 118 3.74 -8.92 -11.38
CA GLU A 118 2.92 -8.01 -12.20
C GLU A 118 1.44 -8.38 -12.25
N PHE A 119 1.11 -9.67 -12.31
CA PHE A 119 -0.27 -10.18 -12.45
C PHE A 119 -0.53 -11.37 -11.52
N HIS A 120 -1.79 -11.56 -11.10
CA HIS A 120 -2.16 -12.81 -10.41
C HIS A 120 -2.04 -13.98 -11.36
N VAL A 121 -1.42 -15.05 -10.85
CA VAL A 121 -1.22 -16.32 -11.56
C VAL A 121 -2.26 -17.31 -11.06
N PHE A 122 -3.19 -17.64 -11.94
CA PHE A 122 -4.31 -18.54 -11.71
C PHE A 122 -4.03 -19.93 -12.24
N TYR A 123 -4.50 -20.93 -11.49
CA TYR A 123 -4.54 -22.32 -11.92
C TYR A 123 -5.96 -22.86 -11.75
N GLU A 124 -6.24 -23.94 -12.46
CA GLU A 124 -7.52 -24.61 -12.40
C GLU A 124 -7.79 -25.12 -10.98
N TYR A 125 -8.96 -24.77 -10.44
CA TYR A 125 -9.44 -25.20 -9.15
C TYR A 125 -10.61 -26.17 -9.34
N PRO A 126 -10.61 -27.34 -8.66
CA PRO A 126 -9.68 -27.76 -7.63
C PRO A 126 -8.40 -28.45 -8.14
N ARG A 127 -8.26 -28.78 -9.43
CA ARG A 127 -7.19 -29.67 -9.94
C ARG A 127 -5.77 -29.31 -9.47
N ALA A 128 -5.40 -28.03 -9.53
CA ALA A 128 -4.07 -27.55 -9.17
C ALA A 128 -3.89 -27.21 -7.68
N PHE A 129 -4.91 -27.45 -6.86
CA PHE A 129 -4.95 -27.11 -5.44
C PHE A 129 -5.47 -28.27 -4.61
N ALA A 130 -4.71 -28.72 -3.62
CA ALA A 130 -5.18 -29.80 -2.76
C ALA A 130 -6.46 -29.38 -2.02
N THR A 131 -7.52 -30.15 -2.20
CA THR A 131 -8.81 -30.02 -1.52
C THR A 131 -8.80 -30.68 -0.14
N THR A 132 -7.82 -31.54 0.12
CA THR A 132 -7.61 -32.15 1.43
C THR A 132 -6.88 -31.18 2.35
N GLU A 133 -7.62 -30.69 3.35
CA GLU A 133 -7.07 -29.97 4.49
C GLU A 133 -6.13 -30.90 5.28
N THR A 134 -4.88 -31.01 4.87
CA THR A 134 -3.86 -31.53 5.77
C THR A 134 -3.75 -30.58 6.96
N LYS A 135 -4.17 -31.07 8.14
CA LYS A 135 -4.17 -30.37 9.44
C LYS A 135 -2.82 -29.73 9.84
N SER A 136 -1.76 -30.00 9.09
CA SER A 136 -0.39 -29.49 9.31
C SER A 136 0.00 -28.35 8.36
N ALA A 137 -0.94 -27.77 7.62
CA ALA A 137 -0.69 -26.60 6.79
C ALA A 137 -0.29 -25.40 7.68
N ALA A 138 1.03 -25.15 7.82
CA ALA A 138 1.58 -23.98 8.48
C ALA A 138 0.80 -22.72 8.05
N LYS A 139 0.55 -21.78 8.98
CA LYS A 139 -0.36 -20.62 8.82
C LYS A 139 -0.20 -19.78 7.53
N GLY A 140 0.88 -19.96 6.75
CA GLY A 140 1.11 -19.34 5.44
C GLY A 140 0.84 -20.19 4.19
N SER A 141 0.38 -21.44 4.31
CA SER A 141 0.20 -22.37 3.17
C SER A 141 -1.24 -22.45 2.64
N LYS A 142 -2.17 -21.66 3.22
CA LYS A 142 -3.56 -21.58 2.77
C LYS A 142 -3.63 -20.83 1.44
N GLY A 143 -4.00 -21.53 0.36
CA GLY A 143 -4.18 -20.94 -0.97
C GLY A 143 -2.99 -21.06 -1.92
N LEU A 144 -1.95 -21.82 -1.57
CA LEU A 144 -0.86 -22.18 -2.49
C LEU A 144 -1.29 -23.32 -3.43
N CYS A 145 -0.80 -23.29 -4.68
CA CYS A 145 -0.95 -24.41 -5.62
C CYS A 145 -0.10 -25.61 -5.18
N ASN A 146 -0.41 -26.81 -5.69
CA ASN A 146 0.27 -28.06 -5.32
C ASN A 146 1.79 -27.97 -5.51
N ALA A 147 2.25 -27.39 -6.63
CA ALA A 147 3.66 -27.20 -6.89
C ALA A 147 4.33 -26.32 -5.81
N CYS A 148 3.75 -25.16 -5.50
CA CYS A 148 4.27 -24.28 -4.44
C CYS A 148 4.19 -24.90 -3.04
N ARG A 149 3.25 -25.83 -2.79
CA ARG A 149 3.20 -26.60 -1.54
C ARG A 149 4.29 -27.67 -1.47
N GLY A 150 4.65 -28.27 -2.61
CA GLY A 150 5.75 -29.25 -2.73
C GLY A 150 7.15 -28.64 -2.83
N GLY A 151 7.26 -27.31 -2.87
CA GLY A 151 8.54 -26.62 -3.10
C GLY A 151 8.98 -26.59 -4.56
N GLU A 152 8.08 -26.94 -5.48
CA GLU A 152 8.31 -26.99 -6.91
C GLU A 152 7.94 -25.67 -7.62
N ARG A 153 8.43 -25.51 -8.86
CA ARG A 153 8.14 -24.33 -9.69
C ARG A 153 6.70 -24.30 -10.18
N ALA A 154 6.22 -23.10 -10.50
CA ALA A 154 4.90 -22.83 -11.09
C ALA A 154 4.54 -23.80 -12.22
N LEU A 155 3.27 -24.23 -12.25
CA LEU A 155 2.77 -25.11 -13.33
C LEU A 155 2.73 -24.33 -14.65
N THR A 156 2.96 -25.02 -15.76
CA THR A 156 3.00 -24.43 -17.11
C THR A 156 1.62 -23.98 -17.62
N GLU A 157 0.53 -24.54 -17.09
CA GLU A 157 -0.86 -24.25 -17.50
C GLU A 157 -1.49 -23.05 -16.76
N ALA A 158 -0.68 -22.07 -16.36
CA ALA A 158 -1.15 -20.92 -15.59
C ALA A 158 -1.84 -19.86 -16.48
N ARG A 159 -2.86 -19.20 -15.95
CA ARG A 159 -3.51 -18.03 -16.59
C ARG A 159 -3.25 -16.76 -15.79
N LEU A 160 -3.10 -15.63 -16.47
CA LEU A 160 -2.87 -14.35 -15.81
C LEU A 160 -4.17 -13.58 -15.61
N CYS A 161 -4.23 -12.79 -14.52
CA CYS A 161 -5.27 -11.81 -14.29
C CYS A 161 -5.32 -10.82 -15.48
N GLY A 162 -6.41 -10.80 -16.23
CA GLY A 162 -6.54 -10.05 -17.50
C GLY A 162 -6.65 -10.94 -18.74
N THR A 163 -6.26 -12.21 -18.66
CA THR A 163 -6.46 -13.22 -19.72
C THR A 163 -7.62 -14.18 -19.43
N LEU A 164 -8.16 -14.12 -18.22
CA LEU A 164 -9.38 -14.81 -17.81
C LEU A 164 -10.58 -13.94 -18.21
N GLY A 165 -11.05 -14.12 -19.45
CA GLY A 165 -12.36 -13.67 -19.91
C GLY A 165 -13.44 -14.73 -19.66
#